data_AF-A0A5K0W8A8-F1
#
_entry.id   AF-A0A5K0W8A8-F1
#
_cell.length_a   1.000
_cell.length_b   1.000
_cell.length_c   1.000
_cell.angle_alpha   90.00
_cell.angle_beta   90.00
_cell.angle_gamma   90.00
#
_symmetry.space_group_name_H-M   'P 1'
#
loop_
_entity.id
_entity.type
_entity.pdbx_description
1 polymer ?
#
loop_
_entity_poly.entity_id
_entity_poly.type
_entity_poly.pdbx_seq_one_letter_code
_entity_poly.pdbx_strand_id
1 'polypeptide(L)' 'RQIVLKDFNVESEAGGPGRKVIKSFNVNVTDTLEISFYWAGKGTLSVPSKGVYGPLISAISVTS' A
#
# COMPACT_ATOMS: atom_id res chain seq x y z
N ARG A 1 -4.25 16.21 4.74
CA ARG A 1 -4.02 14.82 4.27
C ARG A 1 -5.12 14.43 3.30
N GLN A 2 -4.76 14.00 2.09
CA GLN A 2 -5.68 13.48 1.09
C GLN A 2 -5.56 11.95 1.05
N ILE A 3 -6.68 11.24 1.07
CA ILE A 3 -6.69 9.79 0.89
C ILE A 3 -6.72 9.51 -0.61
N VAL A 4 -5.64 8.91 -1.12
CA VAL A 4 -5.50 8.56 -2.55
C VAL A 4 -5.85 7.09 -2.83
N LEU A 5 -5.72 6.22 -1.82
CA LEU A 5 -6.12 4.82 -1.87
C LEU A 5 -6.87 4.48 -0.57
N LYS A 6 -8.08 3.95 -0.70
CA LYS A 6 -8.90 3.50 0.43
C LYS A 6 -9.14 2.00 0.31
N ASP A 7 -9.01 1.28 1.43
CA ASP A 7 -9.26 -0.17 1.55
C ASP A 7 -8.53 -0.99 0.47
N PHE A 8 -7.30 -0.57 0.13
CA PHE A 8 -6.53 -1.13 -0.96
C PHE A 8 -5.99 -2.53 -0.63
N ASN A 9 -6.33 -3.51 -1.47
CA ASN A 9 -5.84 -4.89 -1.38
C ASN A 9 -4.96 -5.21 -2.59
N VAL A 10 -3.66 -5.43 -2.33
CA VAL A 10 -2.66 -5.77 -3.35
C VAL A 10 -2.98 -7.10 -4.04
N GLU A 11 -3.42 -8.12 -3.31
CA GLU A 11 -3.71 -9.45 -3.87
C GLU A 11 -4.83 -9.37 -4.91
N SER A 12 -5.93 -8.69 -4.57
CA SER A 12 -7.06 -8.49 -5.47
C SER A 12 -6.66 -7.73 -6.73
N GLU A 13 -5.84 -6.70 -6.58
CA GLU A 13 -5.39 -5.84 -7.68
C GLU A 13 -4.33 -6.49 -8.56
N ALA A 14 -3.47 -7.33 -7.97
CA ALA A 14 -2.47 -8.12 -8.68
C ALA A 14 -3.11 -9.29 -9.45
N GLY A 15 -4.27 -9.76 -9.00
CA GLY A 15 -4.93 -10.95 -9.51
C GLY A 15 -4.15 -12.23 -9.20
N GLY A 16 -3.46 -12.26 -8.06
CA GLY A 16 -2.70 -13.43 -7.58
C GLY A 16 -1.23 -13.14 -7.18
N PRO A 17 -0.55 -14.14 -6.59
CA PRO A 17 0.80 -13.99 -6.05
C PRO A 17 1.87 -13.81 -7.14
N GLY A 18 2.96 -13.12 -6.79
CA GLY A 18 4.13 -12.94 -7.68
C GLY A 18 3.94 -11.93 -8.82
N ARG A 19 2.81 -11.22 -8.84
CA ARG A 19 2.51 -10.20 -9.85
C ARG A 19 2.74 -8.80 -9.29
N LYS A 20 3.43 -7.95 -10.06
CA LYS A 20 3.68 -6.56 -9.67
C LYS A 20 2.43 -5.70 -9.90
N VAL A 21 2.14 -4.82 -8.94
CA VAL A 21 1.12 -3.77 -9.06
C VAL A 21 1.82 -2.42 -8.88
N ILE A 22 1.65 -1.54 -9.85
CA ILE A 22 2.19 -0.17 -9.81
C ILE A 22 1.02 0.80 -9.74
N LYS A 23 1.03 1.69 -8.74
CA LYS A 23 0.08 2.80 -8.62
C LYS A 23 0.86 4.11 -8.63
N SER A 24 0.53 4.98 -9.57
CA SER A 24 1.16 6.29 -9.74
C SER A 24 0.17 7.38 -9.33
N PHE A 25 0.66 8.36 -8.56
CA PHE A 25 -0.13 9.49 -8.08
C PHE A 25 0.59 10.77 -8.42
N ASN A 26 -0.11 11.71 -9.07
CA ASN A 26 0.41 13.04 -9.35
C ASN A 26 -0.12 14.00 -8.29
N VAL A 27 0.77 14.76 -7.66
CA VAL A 27 0.44 15.73 -6.62
C VAL A 27 1.30 16.98 -6.80
N ASN A 28 0.72 18.15 -6.56
CA ASN A 28 1.48 19.39 -6.53
C ASN A 28 2.11 19.57 -5.15
N VAL A 29 3.43 19.73 -5.10
CA VAL A 29 4.20 19.88 -3.86
C VAL A 29 4.74 21.29 -3.79
N THR A 30 4.24 22.07 -2.84
CA THR A 30 4.73 23.45 -2.59
C THR A 30 5.83 23.50 -1.53
N ASP A 31 5.90 22.50 -0.65
CA ASP A 31 6.87 22.42 0.44
C ASP A 31 7.26 20.95 0.68
N THR A 32 6.63 20.26 1.64
CA THR A 32 6.96 18.86 1.98
C THR A 32 5.90 17.88 1.47
N LEU A 33 6.33 16.76 0.87
CA LEU A 33 5.47 15.63 0.50
C LEU A 33 5.39 14.62 1.66
N GLU A 34 4.21 14.47 2.26
CA GLU A 34 3.95 13.43 3.27
C GLU A 34 3.25 12.22 2.62
N ILE A 35 3.86 11.03 2.76
CA ILE A 35 3.26 9.75 2.35
C ILE A 35 2.94 8.96 3.62
N SER A 36 1.66 8.65 3.85
CA SER A 36 1.20 7.91 5.03
C SER A 36 0.47 6.64 4.65
N PHE A 37 0.82 5.53 5.30
CA PHE A 37 0.11 4.26 5.19
C PHE A 37 -0.61 3.98 6.49
N TYR A 38 -1.89 3.62 6.40
CA TYR A 38 -2.69 3.27 7.56
C TYR A 38 -3.27 1.87 7.38
N TRP A 39 -3.11 1.04 8.41
CA TRP A 39 -3.64 -0.30 8.48
C TRP A 39 -4.51 -0.44 9.72
N ALA A 40 -5.82 -0.56 9.51
CA ALA A 40 -6.79 -0.70 10.60
C ALA A 40 -6.93 -2.16 11.10
N GLY A 41 -6.34 -3.13 10.39
CA GLY A 41 -6.49 -4.54 10.67
C GLY A 41 -5.57 -5.06 11.78
N LYS A 42 -5.89 -6.24 12.33
CA LYS A 42 -4.97 -7.00 13.18
C LYS A 42 -4.03 -7.83 12.29
N GLY A 43 -2.79 -7.37 12.15
CA GLY A 43 -1.70 -8.08 11.50
C GLY A 43 -1.48 -9.49 12.10
N THR A 44 -1.04 -10.47 11.31
CA THR A 44 -0.48 -11.73 11.84
C THR A 44 0.92 -11.98 11.30
N LEU A 45 1.77 -12.61 12.12
CA LEU A 45 3.10 -13.11 11.73
C LEU A 45 3.09 -14.62 11.47
N SER A 46 1.97 -15.31 11.72
CA SER A 46 1.89 -16.78 11.68
C SER A 46 1.52 -17.29 10.29
N VAL A 47 2.34 -18.21 9.75
CA VAL A 47 2.02 -19.05 8.58
C VAL A 47 1.76 -20.48 9.09
N PRO A 48 0.66 -21.19 8.73
CA PRO A 48 -0.34 -20.89 7.70
C PRO A 48 -1.72 -20.43 8.25
N SER A 49 -1.86 -20.17 9.55
CA SER A 49 -3.07 -19.52 10.12
C SER A 49 -2.74 -18.80 11.45
N LYS A 50 -3.44 -17.77 11.94
CA LYS A 50 -4.53 -16.96 11.36
C LYS A 50 -4.30 -15.46 11.65
N GLY A 51 -4.69 -14.65 10.68
CA GLY A 51 -4.88 -13.20 10.69
C GLY A 51 -4.65 -12.62 9.30
N VAL A 52 -4.81 -11.31 9.12
CA VAL A 52 -4.57 -10.63 7.84
C VAL A 52 -3.16 -10.06 7.89
N TYR A 53 -2.31 -10.33 6.89
CA TYR A 53 -0.98 -9.70 6.85
C TYR A 53 -1.13 -8.18 6.80
N GLY A 54 -0.22 -7.48 7.49
CA GLY A 54 -0.17 -6.01 7.47
C GLY A 54 0.07 -5.43 6.07
N PRO A 55 0.20 -4.11 5.95
CA PRO A 55 0.33 -3.46 4.65
C PRO A 55 1.59 -3.95 3.92
N LEU A 56 1.43 -4.43 2.68
CA LEU A 56 2.52 -4.87 1.82
C LEU A 56 2.92 -3.74 0.87
N ILE A 57 4.14 -3.22 1.05
CA ILE A 57 4.73 -2.20 0.18
C ILE A 57 6.15 -2.64 -0.13
N SER A 58 6.47 -2.80 -1.41
CA SER A 58 7.81 -3.24 -1.84
C SER A 58 8.73 -2.07 -2.19
N ALA A 59 8.19 -0.98 -2.73
CA ALA A 59 8.97 0.17 -3.19
C ALA A 59 8.11 1.43 -3.30
N ILE A 60 8.75 2.58 -3.11
CA ILE A 60 8.20 3.91 -3.37
C ILE A 60 9.17 4.62 -4.30
N SER A 61 8.66 5.23 -5.37
CA SER A 61 9.43 6.04 -6.30
C SER A 61 8.79 7.41 -6.42
N VAL A 62 9.63 8.46 -6.32
CA VAL A 62 9.22 9.86 -6.45
C VAL A 62 10.04 10.46 -7.59
N THR A 63 9.34 11.06 -8.55
CA THR A 63 9.93 11.73 -9.72
C THR A 63 9.43 13.17 -9.76
N SER A 64 10.34 14.12 -10.02
CA SER A 64 10.03 15.55 -10.21
C SER A 64 9.59 15.86 -11.63
#